data_AF-A0A1H4N8D7-F1
#
_entry.id   AF-A0A1H4N8D7-F1
#
_cell.length_a   1.000
_cell.length_b   1.000
_cell.length_c   1.000
_cell.angle_alpha   90.00
_cell.angle_beta   90.00
_cell.angle_gamma   90.00
#
_symmetry.space_group_name_H-M   'P 1'
#
loop_
_entity.id
_entity.type
_entity.pdbx_description
1 polymer ?
#
loop_
_entity_poly.entity_id
_entity_poly.type
_entity_poly.pdbx_seq_one_letter_code
_entity_poly.pdbx_strand_id
1 'polypeptide(L)'
;MTTIDEVCNRLLATLEESWEQNVFTLINTVFEPPSRSDLVEFCEAVRSLHRKGLAQFSWDTVKPGRCPPMSEAETVEFLRSMESWFVLADDGYWTCSKGDFGRMNIPQVVIGEAGALIGLKLEYERGTEWWTARSQTLDRILCILLAEWNPELVENLTKLDRTYTDQMWTFYGLLKDGVSEKDLKYHLLAAERMLPELVPNRKRVDRLAGQLLQVEIPEDR
;
A
#
# COMPACT_ATOMS: atom_id res chain seq x y z
N MET A 1 9.22 2.56 14.92
CA MET A 1 9.38 1.10 14.95
C MET A 1 8.01 0.52 14.74
N THR A 2 7.81 -0.19 13.64
CA THR A 2 6.51 -0.76 13.28
C THR A 2 6.32 -2.02 14.11
N THR A 3 5.10 -2.30 14.58
CA THR A 3 4.88 -3.53 15.35
C THR A 3 4.87 -4.73 14.41
N ILE A 4 5.31 -5.90 14.88
CA ILE A 4 5.26 -7.15 14.09
C ILE A 4 3.84 -7.42 13.59
N ASP A 5 2.82 -7.13 14.40
CA ASP A 5 1.42 -7.31 14.02
C ASP A 5 1.01 -6.37 12.88
N GLU A 6 1.47 -5.12 12.87
CA GLU A 6 1.23 -4.21 11.75
C GLU A 6 1.92 -4.70 10.47
N VAL A 7 3.16 -5.19 10.55
CA VAL A 7 3.85 -5.78 9.38
C VAL A 7 3.12 -7.04 8.88
N CYS A 8 2.61 -7.87 9.79
CA CYS A 8 1.76 -9.02 9.43
C CYS A 8 0.50 -8.58 8.69
N ASN A 9 -0.17 -7.52 9.15
CA ASN A 9 -1.38 -7.02 8.51
C ASN A 9 -1.10 -6.51 7.09
N ARG A 10 -0.02 -5.75 6.90
CA ARG A 10 0.41 -5.27 5.58
C ARG A 10 0.70 -6.43 4.63
N LEU A 11 1.46 -7.43 5.09
CA LEU A 11 1.73 -8.66 4.33
C LEU A 11 0.46 -9.38 3.89
N LEU A 12 -0.51 -9.53 4.80
CA LEU A 12 -1.78 -10.20 4.49
C LEU A 12 -2.63 -9.41 3.50
N ALA A 13 -2.66 -8.08 3.61
CA ALA A 13 -3.35 -7.22 2.64
C ALA A 13 -2.70 -7.32 1.25
N THR A 14 -1.38 -7.14 1.16
CA THR A 14 -0.65 -7.27 -0.12
C THR A 14 -0.84 -8.64 -0.77
N LEU A 15 -0.80 -9.71 0.01
CA LEU A 15 -0.95 -11.07 -0.51
C LEU A 15 -2.40 -11.45 -0.81
N GLU A 16 -3.41 -10.76 -0.29
CA GLU A 16 -4.80 -11.05 -0.62
C GLU A 16 -5.10 -10.70 -2.08
N GLU A 17 -4.51 -9.60 -2.58
CA GLU A 17 -4.63 -9.19 -3.97
C GLU A 17 -3.88 -10.14 -4.92
N SER A 18 -2.63 -10.50 -4.59
CA SER A 18 -1.76 -11.27 -5.48
C SER A 18 -1.82 -12.79 -5.28
N TRP A 19 -2.36 -13.27 -4.15
CA TRP A 19 -2.34 -14.64 -3.61
C TRP A 19 -0.96 -15.20 -3.29
N GLU A 20 0.04 -14.88 -4.10
CA GLU A 20 1.42 -15.25 -3.91
C GLU A 20 2.34 -14.13 -4.37
N GLN A 21 3.49 -14.00 -3.72
CA GLN A 21 4.49 -13.03 -4.12
C GLN A 21 5.87 -13.47 -3.63
N ASN A 22 6.91 -13.19 -4.43
CA ASN A 22 8.27 -13.43 -3.99
C ASN A 22 8.64 -12.52 -2.80
N VAL A 23 9.46 -13.06 -1.90
CA VAL A 23 9.79 -12.40 -0.62
C VAL A 23 10.52 -11.06 -0.79
N PHE A 24 11.20 -10.85 -1.92
CA PHE A 24 11.94 -9.62 -2.21
C PHE A 24 11.02 -8.49 -2.65
N THR A 25 10.01 -8.78 -3.50
CA THR A 25 8.98 -7.80 -3.80
C THR A 25 8.16 -7.49 -2.56
N LEU A 26 7.78 -8.51 -1.77
CA LEU A 26 6.96 -8.30 -0.56
C LEU A 26 7.57 -7.32 0.44
N ILE A 27 8.86 -7.46 0.78
CA ILE A 27 9.48 -6.55 1.74
C ILE A 27 9.51 -5.11 1.22
N ASN A 28 9.70 -4.92 -0.09
CA ASN A 28 9.71 -3.60 -0.71
C ASN A 28 8.32 -2.97 -0.84
N THR A 29 7.25 -3.77 -0.82
CA THR A 29 5.86 -3.28 -0.78
C THR A 29 5.40 -2.95 0.64
N VAL A 30 5.82 -3.75 1.62
CA VAL A 30 5.39 -3.60 3.02
C VAL A 30 6.08 -2.45 3.76
N PHE A 31 7.29 -2.08 3.30
CA PHE A 31 8.07 -0.98 3.82
C PHE A 31 8.37 0.03 2.70
N GLU A 32 7.76 1.21 2.80
CA GLU A 32 7.92 2.29 1.84
C GLU A 32 8.27 3.60 2.56
N PRO A 33 9.49 4.15 2.37
CA PRO A 33 10.61 3.55 1.63
C PRO A 33 11.27 2.39 2.41
N PRO A 34 11.89 1.42 1.71
CA PRO A 34 12.65 0.36 2.37
C PRO A 34 13.89 0.89 3.08
N SER A 35 14.28 0.21 4.16
CA SER A 35 15.40 0.55 5.01
C SER A 35 16.04 -0.69 5.64
N ARG A 36 17.29 -0.57 6.08
CA ARG A 36 18.02 -1.69 6.71
C ARG A 36 17.36 -2.24 7.97
N SER A 37 16.60 -1.41 8.71
CA SER A 37 15.94 -1.85 9.94
C SER A 37 14.76 -2.79 9.70
N ASP A 38 14.23 -2.83 8.48
CA ASP A 38 12.98 -3.53 8.17
C ASP A 38 13.14 -5.05 8.14
N LEU A 39 14.35 -5.53 7.81
CA LEU A 39 14.59 -6.94 7.54
C LEU A 39 14.23 -7.85 8.72
N VAL A 40 14.55 -7.42 9.94
CA VAL A 40 14.26 -8.19 11.15
C VAL A 40 12.75 -8.27 11.37
N GLU A 41 12.06 -7.13 11.34
CA GLU A 41 10.60 -7.05 11.52
C GLU A 41 9.86 -7.83 10.43
N PHE A 42 10.29 -7.72 9.17
CA PHE A 42 9.77 -8.48 8.03
C PHE A 42 9.93 -9.99 8.25
N CYS A 43 11.15 -10.44 8.57
CA CYS A 43 11.43 -11.86 8.76
C CYS A 43 10.64 -12.45 9.93
N GLU A 44 10.51 -11.70 11.03
CA GLU A 44 9.70 -12.10 12.19
C GLU A 44 8.19 -12.16 11.85
N ALA A 45 7.69 -11.22 11.06
CA ALA A 45 6.30 -11.22 10.60
C ALA A 45 6.01 -12.43 9.70
N VAL A 46 6.86 -12.72 8.72
CA VAL A 46 6.74 -13.91 7.85
C VAL A 46 6.75 -15.20 8.69
N ARG A 47 7.66 -15.33 9.66
CA ARG A 47 7.68 -16.46 10.60
C ARG A 47 6.40 -16.53 11.46
N SER A 48 5.83 -15.39 11.84
CA SER A 48 4.59 -15.30 12.61
C SER A 48 3.40 -15.80 11.80
N LEU A 49 3.25 -15.32 10.55
CA LEU A 49 2.18 -15.74 9.64
C LEU A 49 2.22 -17.23 9.36
N HIS A 50 3.41 -17.79 9.12
CA HIS A 50 3.58 -19.23 8.95
C HIS A 50 3.17 -20.03 10.18
N ARG A 51 3.65 -19.64 11.38
CA ARG A 51 3.29 -20.31 12.64
C ARG A 51 1.79 -20.27 12.93
N LYS A 52 1.12 -19.19 12.53
CA LYS A 52 -0.34 -19.03 12.66
C LYS A 52 -1.13 -19.78 11.58
N GLY A 53 -0.46 -20.41 10.61
CA GLY A 53 -1.09 -21.11 9.49
C GLY A 53 -1.77 -20.17 8.49
N LEU A 54 -1.39 -18.88 8.49
CA LEU A 54 -1.98 -17.85 7.60
C LEU A 54 -1.22 -17.74 6.27
N ALA A 55 0.00 -18.27 6.20
CA ALA A 55 0.83 -18.28 5.00
C ALA A 55 1.63 -19.58 4.87
N GLN A 56 1.87 -19.96 3.62
CA GLN A 56 2.69 -21.09 3.19
C GLN A 56 3.80 -20.59 2.26
N PHE A 57 4.69 -21.49 1.84
CA PHE A 57 5.82 -21.15 0.97
C PHE A 57 5.87 -22.05 -0.25
N SER A 58 6.23 -21.46 -1.38
CA SER A 58 6.49 -22.12 -2.65
C SER A 58 7.79 -21.60 -3.26
N TRP A 59 8.24 -22.27 -4.31
CA TRP A 59 9.35 -21.81 -5.12
C TRP A 59 8.83 -21.12 -6.38
N ASP A 60 9.16 -19.84 -6.57
CA ASP A 60 9.10 -19.20 -7.88
C ASP A 60 10.12 -19.87 -8.79
N THR A 61 9.67 -20.50 -9.87
CA THR A 61 10.59 -21.19 -10.78
C THR A 61 10.76 -20.42 -12.06
N VAL A 62 12.00 -20.31 -12.53
CA VAL A 62 12.36 -19.72 -13.82
C VAL A 62 11.65 -20.39 -15.01
N LYS A 63 11.22 -21.65 -14.84
CA LYS A 63 10.50 -22.39 -15.87
C LYS A 63 9.00 -22.09 -15.80
N PRO A 64 8.33 -21.86 -16.94
CA PRO A 64 6.88 -21.72 -16.98
C PRO A 64 6.21 -22.96 -16.39
N GLY A 65 5.32 -22.76 -15.41
CA GLY A 65 4.61 -23.85 -14.74
C GLY A 65 4.04 -23.41 -13.39
N ARG A 66 3.44 -24.36 -12.67
CA ARG A 66 3.05 -24.13 -11.27
C ARG A 66 4.30 -24.08 -10.39
N CYS A 67 4.42 -23.03 -9.59
CA CYS A 67 5.38 -22.93 -8.50
C CYS A 67 5.16 -24.12 -7.53
N PRO A 68 6.14 -25.02 -7.36
CA PRO A 68 5.98 -26.15 -6.46
C PRO A 68 5.97 -25.66 -5.00
N PRO A 69 5.11 -26.22 -4.14
CA PRO A 69 5.15 -25.93 -2.71
C PRO A 69 6.49 -26.39 -2.13
N MET A 70 7.01 -25.64 -1.16
CA MET A 70 8.16 -26.09 -0.38
C MET A 70 7.75 -27.28 0.49
N SER A 71 8.60 -28.29 0.58
CA SER A 71 8.50 -29.30 1.62
C SER A 71 8.66 -28.66 3.01
N GLU A 72 8.25 -29.39 4.06
CA GLU A 72 8.43 -28.93 5.44
C GLU A 72 9.91 -28.67 5.77
N ALA A 73 10.81 -29.55 5.32
CA ALA A 73 12.25 -29.40 5.53
C ALA A 73 12.81 -28.16 4.82
N GLU A 74 12.38 -27.90 3.58
CA GLU A 74 12.77 -26.69 2.84
C GLU A 74 12.23 -25.42 3.50
N THR A 75 10.98 -25.44 3.96
CA THR A 75 10.34 -24.32 4.67
C THR A 75 11.10 -23.98 5.95
N VAL A 76 11.43 -24.99 6.75
CA VAL A 76 12.20 -24.81 8.00
C VAL A 76 13.58 -24.22 7.70
N GLU A 77 14.28 -24.74 6.69
CA GLU A 77 15.60 -24.24 6.31
C GLU A 77 15.54 -22.81 5.78
N PHE A 78 14.55 -22.51 4.96
CA PHE A 78 14.29 -21.16 4.46
C PHE A 78 14.06 -20.20 5.63
N LEU A 79 13.10 -20.48 6.52
CA LEU A 79 12.76 -19.60 7.65
C LEU A 79 13.93 -19.38 8.61
N ARG A 80 14.79 -20.40 8.79
CA ARG A 80 16.00 -20.32 9.60
C ARG A 80 17.05 -19.41 8.97
N SER A 81 17.20 -19.46 7.65
CA SER A 81 18.24 -18.74 6.92
C SER A 81 17.76 -17.49 6.20
N MET A 82 16.48 -17.13 6.30
CA MET A 82 15.79 -16.14 5.47
C MET A 82 16.51 -14.79 5.39
N GLU A 83 16.96 -14.24 6.52
CA GLU A 83 17.69 -12.95 6.57
C GLU A 83 18.94 -12.96 5.67
N SER A 84 19.63 -14.09 5.55
CA SER A 84 20.80 -14.24 4.69
C SER A 84 20.52 -14.16 3.20
N TRP A 85 19.24 -14.22 2.79
CA TRP A 85 18.84 -14.09 1.39
C TRP A 85 18.73 -12.64 0.93
N PHE A 86 18.68 -11.68 1.85
CA PHE A 86 18.44 -10.28 1.54
C PHE A 86 19.74 -9.47 1.52
N VAL A 87 19.86 -8.58 0.55
CA VAL A 87 20.82 -7.48 0.54
C VAL A 87 20.11 -6.21 0.09
N LEU A 88 20.39 -5.09 0.74
CA LEU A 88 19.88 -3.79 0.33
C LEU A 88 20.81 -3.26 -0.77
N ALA A 89 20.30 -3.12 -1.99
CA ALA A 89 21.06 -2.62 -3.13
C ALA A 89 21.25 -1.10 -3.05
N ASP A 90 22.14 -0.56 -3.90
CA ASP A 90 22.48 0.87 -3.92
C ASP A 90 21.31 1.75 -4.38
N ASP A 91 20.33 1.17 -5.07
CA ASP A 91 19.06 1.81 -5.44
C ASP A 91 18.08 1.94 -4.25
N GLY A 92 18.42 1.37 -3.09
CA GLY A 92 17.60 1.44 -1.88
C GLY A 92 16.55 0.33 -1.78
N TYR A 93 16.53 -0.65 -2.69
CA TYR A 93 15.58 -1.77 -2.64
C TYR A 93 16.24 -3.05 -2.13
N TRP A 94 15.46 -3.85 -1.41
CA TRP A 94 15.87 -5.18 -1.00
C TRP A 94 15.87 -6.13 -2.20
N THR A 95 16.98 -6.84 -2.39
CA THR A 95 17.16 -7.82 -3.47
C THR A 95 17.82 -9.08 -2.97
N CYS A 96 17.96 -10.07 -3.85
CA CYS A 96 18.56 -11.35 -3.53
C CYS A 96 20.08 -11.22 -3.42
N SER A 97 20.62 -11.62 -2.26
CA SER A 97 22.07 -11.74 -2.04
C SER A 97 22.66 -13.04 -2.60
N LYS A 98 21.80 -13.96 -3.04
CA LYS A 98 22.17 -15.30 -3.51
C LYS A 98 21.95 -15.42 -5.01
N GLY A 99 22.92 -15.99 -5.71
CA GLY A 99 22.77 -16.44 -7.09
C GLY A 99 22.39 -15.35 -8.10
N ASP A 100 21.74 -15.78 -9.18
CA ASP A 100 21.22 -14.93 -10.25
C ASP A 100 19.68 -15.07 -10.25
N PHE A 101 18.99 -13.97 -9.96
CA PHE A 101 17.53 -13.91 -9.82
C PHE A 101 16.79 -14.51 -11.03
N GLY A 102 17.32 -14.35 -12.24
CA GLY A 102 16.70 -14.85 -13.46
C GLY A 102 16.96 -16.35 -13.73
N ARG A 103 17.72 -17.02 -12.87
CA ARG A 103 18.19 -18.41 -13.09
C ARG A 103 17.99 -19.33 -11.90
N MET A 104 17.60 -18.80 -10.76
CA MET A 104 17.38 -19.57 -9.54
C MET A 104 15.92 -19.62 -9.14
N ASN A 105 15.57 -20.65 -8.37
CA ASN A 105 14.28 -20.67 -7.70
C ASN A 105 14.29 -19.69 -6.54
N ILE A 106 13.24 -18.88 -6.42
CA ILE A 106 13.14 -17.83 -5.42
C ILE A 106 12.02 -18.17 -4.43
N PRO A 107 12.21 -17.98 -3.12
CA PRO A 107 11.15 -18.21 -2.15
C PRO A 107 9.98 -17.25 -2.36
N GLN A 108 8.76 -17.80 -2.40
CA GLN A 108 7.51 -17.03 -2.41
C GLN A 108 6.72 -17.31 -1.14
N VAL A 109 5.98 -16.30 -0.70
CA VAL A 109 4.94 -16.44 0.32
C VAL A 109 3.62 -16.60 -0.40
N VAL A 110 2.86 -17.62 -0.01
CA VAL A 110 1.51 -17.90 -0.52
C VAL A 110 0.53 -17.72 0.62
N ILE A 111 -0.51 -16.92 0.43
CA ILE A 111 -1.53 -16.72 1.46
C ILE A 111 -2.42 -17.95 1.59
N GLY A 112 -2.74 -18.35 2.82
CA GLY A 112 -3.77 -19.35 3.09
C GLY A 112 -5.16 -18.72 3.08
N GLU A 113 -6.21 -19.53 2.92
CA GLU A 113 -7.61 -19.05 2.93
C GLU A 113 -7.95 -18.21 4.16
N ALA A 114 -7.52 -18.64 5.36
CA ALA A 114 -7.71 -17.88 6.59
C ALA A 114 -6.95 -16.54 6.58
N GLY A 115 -5.77 -16.50 5.96
CA GLY A 115 -5.01 -15.27 5.75
C GLY A 115 -5.73 -14.31 4.81
N ALA A 116 -6.26 -14.83 3.69
CA ALA A 116 -6.99 -14.03 2.70
C ALA A 116 -8.26 -13.40 3.30
N LEU A 117 -9.02 -14.13 4.12
CA LEU A 117 -10.17 -13.57 4.83
C LEU A 117 -9.78 -12.40 5.76
N ILE A 118 -8.61 -12.48 6.40
CA ILE A 118 -8.10 -11.39 7.24
C ILE A 118 -7.62 -10.22 6.37
N GLY A 119 -6.91 -10.49 5.27
CA GLY A 119 -6.45 -9.48 4.29
C GLY A 119 -7.63 -8.67 3.76
N LEU A 120 -8.67 -9.33 3.26
CA LEU A 120 -9.88 -8.69 2.74
C LEU A 120 -10.56 -7.82 3.79
N LYS A 121 -10.63 -8.30 5.04
CA LYS A 121 -11.19 -7.53 6.15
C LYS A 121 -10.35 -6.27 6.43
N LEU A 122 -9.02 -6.38 6.41
CA LEU A 122 -8.13 -5.25 6.62
C LEU A 122 -8.30 -4.20 5.54
N GLU A 123 -8.39 -4.59 4.27
CA GLU A 123 -8.63 -3.65 3.18
C GLU A 123 -9.99 -2.95 3.32
N TYR A 124 -11.03 -3.69 3.69
CA TYR A 124 -12.34 -3.09 3.93
C TYR A 124 -12.32 -2.07 5.08
N GLU A 125 -11.60 -2.37 6.16
CA GLU A 125 -11.55 -1.53 7.37
C GLU A 125 -10.59 -0.34 7.25
N ARG A 126 -9.51 -0.47 6.49
CA ARG A 126 -8.39 0.50 6.49
C ARG A 126 -8.12 1.12 5.12
N GLY A 127 -8.71 0.58 4.05
CA GLY A 127 -8.41 0.96 2.67
C GLY A 127 -7.20 0.20 2.11
N THR A 128 -7.11 0.15 0.78
CA THR A 128 -5.98 -0.46 0.05
C THR A 128 -4.67 0.26 0.39
N GLU A 129 -3.63 -0.51 0.70
CA GLU A 129 -2.27 0.00 0.94
C GLU A 129 -2.21 1.16 1.97
N TRP A 130 -3.04 1.14 3.02
CA TRP A 130 -3.19 2.24 4.00
C TRP A 130 -1.88 2.74 4.64
N TRP A 131 -0.82 1.94 4.58
CA TRP A 131 0.48 2.23 5.17
C TRP A 131 1.39 3.05 4.27
N THR A 132 1.09 3.17 2.98
CA THR A 132 1.94 3.87 2.01
C THR A 132 1.76 5.37 2.16
N ALA A 133 2.82 6.13 1.85
CA ALA A 133 2.76 7.59 1.84
C ALA A 133 1.70 8.08 0.84
N ARG A 134 1.59 7.41 -0.31
CA ARG A 134 0.59 7.73 -1.34
C ARG A 134 -0.83 7.59 -0.82
N SER A 135 -1.20 6.46 -0.22
CA SER A 135 -2.56 6.26 0.31
C SER A 135 -2.88 7.26 1.41
N GLN A 136 -1.92 7.57 2.29
CA GLN A 136 -2.09 8.58 3.33
C GLN A 136 -2.29 10.00 2.76
N THR A 137 -1.58 10.35 1.68
CA THR A 137 -1.78 11.62 0.97
C THR A 137 -3.16 11.68 0.30
N LEU A 138 -3.62 10.57 -0.31
CA LEU A 138 -4.97 10.48 -0.88
C LEU A 138 -6.04 10.67 0.20
N ASP A 139 -5.93 9.96 1.31
CA ASP A 139 -6.83 10.10 2.47
C ASP A 139 -6.85 11.53 3.00
N ARG A 140 -5.67 12.19 3.05
CA ARG A 140 -5.56 13.57 3.48
C ARG A 140 -6.28 14.53 2.54
N ILE A 141 -6.12 14.35 1.22
CA ILE A 141 -6.83 15.14 0.21
C ILE A 141 -8.33 14.93 0.37
N LEU A 142 -8.79 13.68 0.47
CA LEU A 142 -10.21 13.36 0.64
C LEU A 142 -10.78 14.01 1.90
N CYS A 143 -10.08 13.92 3.03
CA CYS A 143 -10.50 14.57 4.28
C CYS A 143 -10.64 16.09 4.14
N ILE A 144 -9.70 16.76 3.46
CA ILE A 144 -9.76 18.21 3.20
C ILE A 144 -11.00 18.55 2.38
N LEU A 145 -11.27 17.79 1.31
CA LEU A 145 -12.43 18.00 0.45
C LEU A 145 -13.74 17.79 1.22
N LEU A 146 -13.88 16.65 1.92
CA LEU A 146 -15.09 16.30 2.65
C LEU A 146 -15.38 17.28 3.80
N ALA A 147 -14.36 17.76 4.50
CA ALA A 147 -14.55 18.72 5.60
C ALA A 147 -15.25 20.02 5.18
N GLU A 148 -15.22 20.39 3.90
CA GLU A 148 -15.86 21.60 3.37
C GLU A 148 -17.06 21.30 2.45
N TRP A 149 -17.07 20.13 1.80
CA TRP A 149 -18.16 19.74 0.89
C TRP A 149 -19.28 18.97 1.59
N ASN A 150 -18.94 18.05 2.49
CA ASN A 150 -19.90 17.25 3.24
C ASN A 150 -19.27 16.69 4.53
N PRO A 151 -19.26 17.47 5.63
CA PRO A 151 -18.60 17.09 6.88
C PRO A 151 -19.14 15.80 7.51
N GLU A 152 -20.42 15.48 7.27
CA GLU A 152 -21.05 14.26 7.81
C GLU A 152 -20.41 12.98 7.25
N LEU A 153 -19.84 13.04 6.05
CA LEU A 153 -19.14 11.91 5.43
C LEU A 153 -17.75 11.67 6.01
N VAL A 154 -17.13 12.67 6.68
CA VAL A 154 -15.81 12.50 7.32
C VAL A 154 -15.86 11.41 8.39
N GLU A 155 -16.98 11.31 9.11
CA GLU A 155 -17.16 10.34 10.19
C GLU A 155 -17.73 9.00 9.71
N ASN A 156 -18.23 8.92 8.46
CA ASN A 156 -18.82 7.72 7.91
C ASN A 156 -18.58 7.58 6.40
N LEU A 157 -17.42 7.03 6.05
CA LEU A 157 -17.01 6.79 4.67
C LEU A 157 -17.78 5.66 3.97
N THR A 158 -18.62 4.89 4.67
CA THR A 158 -19.43 3.81 4.04
C THR A 158 -20.47 4.34 3.03
N LYS A 159 -20.76 5.64 3.07
CA LYS A 159 -21.65 6.34 2.13
C LYS A 159 -20.92 7.15 1.08
N LEU A 160 -19.60 6.99 0.98
CA LEU A 160 -18.79 7.77 0.04
C LEU A 160 -19.15 7.38 -1.40
N ASP A 161 -19.78 8.30 -2.11
CA ASP A 161 -20.04 8.15 -3.54
C ASP A 161 -18.73 8.27 -4.34
N ARG A 162 -18.68 7.57 -5.48
CA ARG A 162 -17.57 7.58 -6.43
C ARG A 162 -17.19 8.99 -6.86
N THR A 163 -18.15 9.91 -6.90
CA THR A 163 -17.89 11.31 -7.21
C THR A 163 -16.81 11.92 -6.31
N TYR A 164 -16.81 11.65 -5.00
CA TYR A 164 -15.81 12.20 -4.08
C TYR A 164 -14.44 11.56 -4.26
N THR A 165 -14.38 10.24 -4.48
CA THR A 165 -13.12 9.54 -4.76
C THR A 165 -12.52 9.98 -6.09
N ASP A 166 -13.34 10.25 -7.11
CA ASP A 166 -12.87 10.75 -8.41
C ASP A 166 -12.31 12.18 -8.29
N GLN A 167 -12.93 13.02 -7.45
CA GLN A 167 -12.36 14.34 -7.14
C GLN A 167 -11.03 14.23 -6.39
N MET A 168 -10.94 13.35 -5.37
CA MET A 168 -9.68 13.10 -4.66
C MET A 168 -8.55 12.72 -5.62
N TRP A 169 -8.79 11.78 -6.53
CA TRP A 169 -7.81 11.38 -7.55
C TRP A 169 -7.42 12.53 -8.48
N THR A 170 -8.41 13.33 -8.90
CA THR A 170 -8.17 14.51 -9.75
C THR A 170 -7.25 15.50 -9.06
N PHE A 171 -7.51 15.83 -7.80
CA PHE A 171 -6.68 16.78 -7.06
C PHE A 171 -5.31 16.24 -6.69
N TYR A 172 -5.19 14.94 -6.42
CA TYR A 172 -3.88 14.30 -6.29
C TYR A 172 -3.03 14.49 -7.55
N GLY A 173 -3.59 14.21 -8.73
CA GLY A 173 -2.91 14.40 -10.02
C GLY A 173 -2.48 15.86 -10.26
N LEU A 174 -3.39 16.81 -10.02
CA LEU A 174 -3.09 18.24 -10.16
C LEU A 174 -1.96 18.70 -9.23
N LEU A 175 -1.98 18.28 -7.97
CA LEU A 175 -0.94 18.65 -7.00
C LEU A 175 0.40 18.03 -7.38
N LYS A 176 0.40 16.76 -7.82
CA LYS A 176 1.58 16.07 -8.32
C LYS A 176 2.21 16.77 -9.53
N ASP A 177 1.39 17.31 -10.42
CA ASP A 177 1.83 18.04 -11.61
C ASP A 177 2.27 19.49 -11.31
N GLY A 178 2.20 19.94 -10.05
CA GLY A 178 2.60 21.29 -9.65
C GLY A 178 1.62 22.38 -10.09
N VAL A 179 0.31 22.11 -10.02
CA VAL A 179 -0.76 23.06 -10.38
C VAL A 179 -0.61 24.42 -9.71
N SER A 180 -0.89 25.50 -10.43
CA SER A 180 -0.92 26.85 -9.85
C SER A 180 -2.15 27.03 -8.95
N GLU A 181 -2.06 27.90 -7.93
CA GLU A 181 -3.21 28.20 -7.06
C GLU A 181 -4.44 28.65 -7.85
N LYS A 182 -4.23 29.44 -8.91
CA LYS A 182 -5.31 29.94 -9.77
C LYS A 182 -6.03 28.81 -10.50
N ASP A 183 -5.27 27.87 -11.06
CA ASP A 183 -5.83 26.75 -11.81
C ASP A 183 -6.48 25.75 -10.86
N LEU A 184 -5.89 25.51 -9.69
CA LEU A 184 -6.49 24.70 -8.62
C LEU A 184 -7.87 25.23 -8.21
N LYS A 185 -7.99 26.55 -8.02
CA LYS A 185 -9.29 27.20 -7.71
C LYS A 185 -10.31 27.04 -8.83
N TYR A 186 -9.87 27.06 -10.09
CA TYR A 186 -10.75 26.79 -11.22
C TYR A 186 -11.29 25.36 -11.19
N HIS A 187 -10.42 24.36 -10.95
CA HIS A 187 -10.80 22.96 -10.81
C HIS A 187 -11.73 22.72 -9.62
N LEU A 188 -11.45 23.32 -8.47
CA LEU A 188 -12.34 23.27 -7.30
C LEU A 188 -13.72 23.84 -7.61
N LEU A 189 -13.81 25.00 -8.26
CA LEU A 189 -15.09 25.59 -8.63
C LEU A 189 -15.87 24.72 -9.62
N ALA A 190 -15.18 24.04 -10.54
CA ALA A 190 -15.80 23.08 -11.45
C ALA A 190 -16.30 21.84 -10.71
N ALA A 191 -15.51 21.29 -9.78
CA ALA A 191 -15.89 20.17 -8.93
C ALA A 191 -17.14 20.48 -8.11
N GLU A 192 -17.22 21.67 -7.48
CA GLU A 192 -18.40 22.06 -6.70
C GLU A 192 -19.68 22.12 -7.54
N ARG A 193 -19.60 22.41 -8.85
CA ARG A 193 -20.75 22.40 -9.75
C ARG A 193 -21.22 20.99 -10.13
N MET A 194 -20.34 20.00 -10.01
CA MET A 194 -20.66 18.60 -10.29
C MET A 194 -21.33 17.93 -9.10
N LEU A 195 -21.21 18.50 -7.89
CA LEU A 195 -21.83 18.00 -6.68
C LEU A 195 -23.26 18.56 -6.55
N PRO A 196 -24.31 17.72 -6.66
CA PRO A 196 -25.70 18.18 -6.77
C PRO A 196 -26.20 18.92 -5.52
N GLU A 197 -25.64 18.61 -4.35
CA GLU A 197 -26.02 19.21 -3.07
C GLU A 197 -25.23 20.48 -2.72
N LEU A 198 -24.24 20.84 -3.57
CA LEU A 198 -23.30 21.90 -3.26
C LEU A 198 -23.51 23.12 -4.14
N VAL A 199 -23.78 24.28 -3.52
CA VAL A 199 -23.80 25.56 -4.24
C VAL A 199 -22.37 26.11 -4.31
N PRO A 200 -21.82 26.42 -5.51
CA PRO A 200 -20.46 26.91 -5.65
C PRO A 200 -20.17 28.15 -4.81
N ASN A 201 -19.08 28.14 -4.04
CA ASN A 201 -18.75 29.20 -3.09
C ASN A 201 -17.26 29.58 -3.16
N ARG A 202 -16.98 30.79 -3.64
CA ARG A 202 -15.60 31.28 -3.81
C ARG A 202 -14.78 31.29 -2.51
N LYS A 203 -15.38 31.63 -1.37
CA LYS A 203 -14.66 31.65 -0.08
C LYS A 203 -14.27 30.25 0.37
N ARG A 204 -15.11 29.25 0.09
CA ARG A 204 -14.79 27.84 0.37
C ARG A 204 -13.70 27.34 -0.57
N VAL A 205 -13.80 27.66 -1.86
CA VAL A 205 -12.75 27.37 -2.86
C VAL A 205 -11.40 27.97 -2.46
N ASP A 206 -11.37 29.21 -1.97
CA ASP A 206 -10.14 29.84 -1.49
C ASP A 206 -9.51 29.09 -0.31
N ARG A 207 -10.33 28.64 0.67
CA ARG A 207 -9.85 27.84 1.80
C ARG A 207 -9.33 26.47 1.35
N LEU A 208 -10.09 25.77 0.52
CA LEU A 208 -9.73 24.46 -0.02
C LEU A 208 -8.41 24.53 -0.80
N ALA A 209 -8.25 25.52 -1.68
CA ALA A 209 -7.00 25.72 -2.41
C ALA A 209 -5.82 25.96 -1.44
N GLY A 210 -6.02 26.81 -0.43
CA GLY A 210 -5.01 27.09 0.58
C GLY A 210 -4.61 25.85 1.40
N GLN A 211 -5.53 24.92 1.67
CA GLN A 211 -5.25 23.68 2.39
C GLN A 211 -4.60 22.61 1.50
N LEU A 212 -5.11 22.43 0.28
CA LEU A 212 -4.62 21.43 -0.67
C LEU A 212 -3.18 21.72 -1.12
N LEU A 213 -2.80 22.98 -1.29
CA LEU A 213 -1.41 23.36 -1.63
C LEU A 213 -0.40 23.10 -0.51
N GLN A 214 -0.86 22.81 0.71
CA GLN A 214 0.00 22.43 1.84
C GLN A 214 0.14 20.90 1.97
N VAL A 215 -0.53 20.13 1.11
CA VAL A 215 -0.41 18.68 1.11
C VAL A 215 0.92 18.31 0.46
N GLU A 216 1.76 17.59 1.20
CA GLU A 216 3.00 17.02 0.66
C GLU A 216 2.67 15.84 -0.27
N ILE A 217 3.16 15.91 -1.51
CA ILE A 217 3.06 14.82 -2.48
C ILE A 217 4.34 14.00 -2.38
N PRO A 218 4.26 12.69 -2.08
CA PRO A 218 5.43 11.83 -2.05
C PRO A 218 6.07 11.77 -3.45
N GLU A 219 7.39 11.75 -3.51
CA GLU A 219 8.10 11.50 -4.77
C GLU A 219 7.84 10.05 -5.19
N ASP A 220 7.31 9.84 -6.39
CA ASP A 220 7.37 8.52 -7.05
C ASP A 220 8.86 8.21 -7.30
N ARG A 221 9.44 7.26 -6.56
CA ARG A 221 10.81 6.77 -6.79
C ARG A 221 10.80 5.37 -7.36
#